data_AF-A0AAV1HHG2-F1
#
_entry.id   AF-A0AAV1HHG2-F1
#
_cell.length_a   1.000
_cell.length_b   1.000
_cell.length_c   1.000
_cell.angle_alpha   90.00
_cell.angle_beta   90.00
_cell.angle_gamma   90.00
#
_symmetry.space_group_name_H-M   'P 1'
#
loop_
_entity.id
_entity.type
_entity.pdbx_description
1 polymer ?
#
loop_
_entity_poly.entity_id
_entity_poly.type
_entity_poly.pdbx_seq_one_letter_code
_entity_poly.pdbx_strand_id
1 'polypeptide(L)'
;MQLFFFCRYLSVIGFVINIDTLMVMIPELLQVQRYVLTYRFSQDHLELLFNSIRASGGWNNNPSASQFQAIFRRLMVRCGVSPSETGNVAAQDETVCLAAVEMSSPETAEDQPSPFVNIPAVVTDHSYLPTRFGGLVENALVYIAGFVVRQILRKLSCDVCRESLVRDAVPASFDENYHLLTLKNRGGLVIPSQGTVKVLRAAERVIRQASTRQAPKLSNVTYIVREEVGTEDIFQLGEHIEETQFGIDNHHFTLLSLVVSVFLKIRLHHIAKLTSLELQKGSTRKKTTKAVLFQGF
;
A
#
# COMPACT_ATOMS: atom_id res chain seq x y z
N MET A 1 -1.40 42.33 -21.11
CA MET A 1 -2.64 42.31 -21.93
C MET A 1 -2.40 41.79 -23.36
N GLN A 2 -1.24 42.02 -23.99
CA GLN A 2 -0.90 41.46 -25.32
C GLN A 2 -0.68 39.92 -25.35
N LEU A 3 -0.11 39.31 -24.30
CA LEU A 3 0.10 37.85 -24.28
C LEU A 3 -1.21 37.03 -24.28
N PHE A 4 -2.27 37.55 -23.66
CA PHE A 4 -3.55 36.86 -23.54
C PHE A 4 -4.33 36.86 -24.87
N PHE A 5 -4.10 37.87 -25.73
CA PHE A 5 -4.68 37.95 -27.07
C PHE A 5 -4.01 36.96 -28.05
N PHE A 6 -2.70 36.73 -27.93
CA PHE A 6 -1.96 35.85 -28.83
C PHE A 6 -2.33 34.36 -28.66
N CYS A 7 -2.55 33.90 -27.42
CA CYS A 7 -2.93 32.51 -27.14
C CYS A 7 -4.28 32.09 -27.75
N ARG A 8 -5.24 33.02 -27.90
CA ARG A 8 -6.55 32.73 -28.48
C ARG A 8 -6.51 32.55 -30.00
N TYR A 9 -5.54 33.14 -30.68
CA TYR A 9 -5.41 33.04 -32.13
C TYR A 9 -4.79 31.70 -32.55
N LEU A 10 -3.86 31.18 -31.75
CA LEU A 10 -3.16 29.93 -32.02
C LEU A 10 -4.08 28.70 -31.96
N SER A 11 -5.03 28.66 -31.02
CA SER A 11 -5.99 27.55 -30.91
C SER A 11 -6.94 27.52 -32.11
N VAL A 12 -7.44 28.68 -32.55
CA VAL A 12 -8.33 28.79 -33.71
C VAL A 12 -7.61 28.37 -35.00
N ILE A 13 -6.37 28.82 -35.20
CA ILE A 13 -5.53 28.37 -36.33
C ILE A 13 -5.32 26.85 -36.27
N GLY A 14 -5.01 26.29 -35.10
CA GLY A 14 -4.83 24.85 -34.93
C GLY A 14 -6.08 24.04 -35.28
N PHE A 15 -7.27 24.55 -34.96
CA PHE A 15 -8.53 23.91 -35.35
C PHE A 15 -8.73 23.91 -36.87
N VAL A 16 -8.49 25.03 -37.54
CA VAL A 16 -8.60 25.13 -39.00
C VAL A 16 -7.63 24.17 -39.68
N ILE A 17 -6.36 24.16 -39.25
CA ILE A 17 -5.34 23.25 -39.78
C ILE A 17 -5.74 21.78 -39.59
N ASN A 18 -6.25 21.41 -38.41
CA ASN A 18 -6.67 20.03 -38.16
C ASN A 18 -7.84 19.60 -39.05
N ILE A 19 -8.81 20.49 -39.29
CA ILE A 19 -9.96 20.22 -40.17
C ILE A 19 -9.46 20.05 -41.61
N ASP A 20 -8.67 20.99 -42.12
CA ASP A 20 -8.16 20.92 -43.49
C ASP A 20 -7.30 19.67 -43.71
N THR A 21 -6.44 19.34 -42.75
CA THR A 21 -5.57 18.15 -42.81
C THR A 21 -6.40 16.86 -42.79
N LEU A 22 -7.44 16.77 -41.95
CA LEU A 22 -8.34 15.61 -41.92
C LEU A 22 -9.12 15.46 -43.23
N MET A 23 -9.62 16.56 -43.81
CA MET A 23 -10.36 16.52 -45.08
C MET A 23 -9.48 16.00 -46.23
N VAL A 24 -8.19 16.31 -46.23
CA VAL A 24 -7.23 15.81 -47.23
C VAL A 24 -6.82 14.35 -46.97
N MET A 25 -6.64 13.93 -45.72
CA MET A 25 -6.19 12.57 -45.40
C MET A 25 -7.29 11.51 -45.49
N ILE A 26 -8.54 11.84 -45.17
CA ILE A 26 -9.64 10.85 -45.09
C ILE A 26 -9.86 10.09 -46.41
N PRO A 27 -9.89 10.73 -47.60
CA PRO A 27 -10.06 10.02 -48.86
C PRO A 27 -8.98 8.96 -49.12
N GLU A 28 -7.71 9.28 -48.85
CA GLU A 28 -6.58 8.36 -49.02
C GLU A 28 -6.66 7.18 -48.02
N LEU A 29 -6.98 7.48 -46.76
CA LEU A 29 -7.09 6.46 -45.73
C LEU A 29 -8.27 5.51 -45.99
N LEU A 30 -9.40 6.01 -46.49
CA LEU A 30 -10.58 5.19 -46.80
C LEU A 30 -10.40 4.28 -48.03
N GLN A 31 -9.33 4.43 -48.81
CA GLN A 31 -9.01 3.48 -49.89
C GLN A 31 -8.63 2.10 -49.33
N VAL A 32 -8.01 2.05 -48.14
CA VAL A 32 -7.48 0.81 -47.52
C VAL A 32 -8.35 0.31 -46.37
N GLN A 33 -9.07 1.20 -45.67
CA GLN A 33 -9.88 0.86 -44.49
C GLN A 33 -11.33 1.36 -44.61
N ARG A 34 -12.27 0.61 -44.04
CA ARG A 34 -13.72 0.87 -44.13
C ARG A 34 -14.18 2.12 -43.36
N TYR A 35 -13.44 2.52 -42.33
CA TYR A 35 -13.71 3.68 -41.50
C TYR A 35 -12.42 4.16 -40.86
N VAL A 36 -12.38 5.43 -40.44
CA VAL A 36 -11.23 6.04 -39.76
C VAL A 36 -11.64 6.46 -38.35
N LEU A 37 -10.90 6.01 -37.35
CA LEU A 37 -11.10 6.41 -35.96
C LEU A 37 -10.30 7.67 -35.65
N THR A 38 -10.94 8.83 -35.71
CA THR A 38 -10.27 10.13 -35.51
C THR A 38 -9.62 10.28 -34.13
N TYR A 39 -10.13 9.57 -33.12
CA TYR A 39 -9.53 9.49 -31.78
C TYR A 39 -8.07 9.01 -31.80
N ARG A 40 -7.67 8.17 -32.76
CA ARG A 40 -6.28 7.67 -32.87
C ARG A 40 -5.27 8.76 -33.24
N PHE A 41 -5.73 9.87 -33.81
CA PHE A 41 -4.88 11.04 -34.10
C PHE A 41 -4.72 11.97 -32.89
N SER A 42 -5.44 11.71 -31.80
CA SER A 42 -5.27 12.45 -30.55
C SER A 42 -4.00 12.05 -29.81
N GLN A 43 -3.43 12.99 -29.05
CA GLN A 43 -2.31 12.75 -28.15
C GLN A 43 -2.72 11.95 -26.89
N ASP A 44 -4.01 11.71 -26.66
CA ASP A 44 -4.53 11.02 -25.46
C ASP A 44 -3.81 9.71 -25.14
N HIS A 45 -3.44 8.93 -26.16
CA HIS A 45 -2.68 7.69 -25.97
C HIS A 45 -1.30 7.91 -25.34
N LEU A 46 -0.61 8.99 -25.72
CA LEU A 46 0.66 9.38 -25.11
C LEU A 46 0.45 9.91 -23.68
N GLU A 47 -0.64 10.62 -23.42
CA GLU A 47 -0.96 11.08 -22.07
C GLU A 47 -1.26 9.92 -21.11
N LEU A 48 -1.98 8.91 -21.58
CA LEU A 48 -2.24 7.66 -20.86
C LEU A 48 -0.94 6.90 -20.57
N LEU A 49 -0.02 6.85 -21.53
CA LEU A 49 1.32 6.29 -21.33
C LEU A 49 2.07 7.06 -20.24
N PHE A 50 2.10 8.41 -20.30
CA PHE A 50 2.74 9.22 -19.26
C PHE A 50 2.06 9.10 -17.89
N ASN A 51 0.75 8.88 -17.84
CA ASN A 51 0.06 8.57 -16.60
C ASN A 51 0.55 7.24 -16.01
N SER A 52 0.69 6.21 -16.85
CA SER A 52 1.17 4.89 -16.45
C SER A 52 2.62 4.92 -15.95
N ILE A 53 3.47 5.73 -16.60
CA ILE A 53 4.86 5.96 -16.18
C ILE A 53 4.93 6.69 -14.83
N ARG A 54 4.09 7.73 -14.64
CA ARG A 54 3.99 8.44 -13.35
C ARG A 54 3.48 7.53 -12.24
N ALA A 55 2.45 6.72 -12.51
CA ALA A 55 1.92 5.74 -11.57
C ALA A 55 2.95 4.67 -11.18
N SER A 56 3.81 4.26 -12.13
CA SER A 56 4.92 3.33 -11.89
C SER A 56 6.00 3.91 -10.96
N GLY A 57 6.09 5.23 -10.84
CA GLY A 57 6.96 5.95 -9.90
C GLY A 57 6.39 6.05 -8.49
N GLY A 58 5.20 5.51 -8.21
CA GLY A 58 4.54 5.57 -6.91
C GLY A 58 4.25 7.01 -6.50
N TRP A 59 4.87 7.49 -5.43
CA TRP A 59 4.73 8.87 -4.95
C TRP A 59 5.63 9.88 -5.70
N ASN A 60 6.42 9.43 -6.67
CA ASN A 60 7.25 10.29 -7.52
C ASN A 60 6.59 10.54 -8.88
N ASN A 61 5.71 11.54 -8.94
CA ASN A 61 4.99 11.93 -10.16
C ASN A 61 5.86 12.67 -11.20
N ASN A 62 7.16 12.88 -10.94
CA ASN A 62 8.06 13.57 -11.85
C ASN A 62 9.45 12.89 -11.86
N PRO A 63 9.56 11.74 -12.57
CA PRO A 63 10.77 10.94 -12.64
C PRO A 63 11.92 11.68 -13.33
N SER A 64 13.16 11.38 -12.95
CA SER A 64 14.35 11.80 -13.73
C SER A 64 14.41 11.09 -15.07
N ALA A 65 15.21 11.58 -16.02
CA ALA A 65 15.41 10.92 -17.31
C ALA A 65 15.87 9.45 -17.17
N SER A 66 16.76 9.17 -16.21
CA SER A 66 17.21 7.81 -15.90
C SER A 66 16.11 6.92 -15.32
N GLN A 67 15.26 7.47 -14.44
CA GLN A 67 14.10 6.76 -13.88
C GLN A 67 13.05 6.49 -14.95
N PHE A 68 12.77 7.48 -15.81
CA PHE A 68 11.90 7.32 -16.97
C PHE A 68 12.41 6.19 -17.86
N GLN A 69 13.70 6.20 -18.22
CA GLN A 69 14.29 5.15 -19.06
C GLN A 69 14.13 3.75 -18.43
N ALA A 70 14.37 3.61 -17.13
CA ALA A 70 14.23 2.33 -16.44
C ALA A 70 12.76 1.85 -16.38
N ILE A 71 11.83 2.75 -16.07
CA ILE A 71 10.39 2.46 -16.04
C ILE A 71 9.90 2.10 -17.44
N PHE A 72 10.31 2.85 -18.46
CA PHE A 72 9.94 2.62 -19.85
C PHE A 72 10.44 1.26 -20.35
N ARG A 73 11.70 0.90 -20.07
CA ARG A 73 12.24 -0.45 -20.37
C ARG A 73 11.43 -1.55 -19.69
N ARG A 74 11.10 -1.38 -18.40
CA ARG A 74 10.27 -2.34 -17.66
C ARG A 74 8.86 -2.48 -18.26
N LEU A 75 8.25 -1.36 -18.69
CA LEU A 75 6.94 -1.35 -19.31
C LEU A 75 6.96 -2.10 -20.65
N MET A 76 7.97 -1.84 -21.50
CA MET A 76 8.15 -2.53 -22.78
C MET A 76 8.26 -4.06 -22.61
N VAL A 77 9.06 -4.52 -21.63
CA VAL A 77 9.19 -5.96 -21.33
C VAL A 77 7.85 -6.56 -20.86
N ARG A 78 7.12 -5.85 -19.99
CA ARG A 78 5.79 -6.31 -19.52
C ARG A 78 4.74 -6.35 -20.63
N CYS A 79 4.80 -5.41 -21.57
CA CYS A 79 3.91 -5.36 -22.73
C CYS A 79 4.34 -6.31 -23.85
N GLY A 80 5.40 -7.11 -23.67
CA GLY A 80 5.87 -8.06 -24.66
C GLY A 80 6.35 -7.40 -25.95
N VAL A 81 6.88 -6.17 -25.87
CA VAL A 81 7.45 -5.49 -27.04
C VAL A 81 8.72 -6.23 -27.44
N SER A 82 8.62 -7.08 -28.45
CA SER A 82 9.76 -7.77 -29.04
C SER A 82 10.50 -6.86 -30.04
N PRO A 83 11.82 -7.05 -30.19
CA PRO A 83 12.54 -6.41 -31.29
C PRO A 83 11.95 -6.87 -32.62
N SER A 84 11.79 -5.93 -33.55
CA SER A 84 11.35 -6.22 -34.91
C SER A 84 12.34 -7.15 -35.62
N GLU A 85 11.85 -8.20 -36.26
CA GLU A 85 12.65 -9.12 -37.11
C GLU A 85 13.27 -8.43 -38.33
N THR A 86 12.79 -7.22 -38.68
CA THR A 86 13.31 -6.40 -39.79
C THR A 86 14.29 -5.30 -39.34
N GLY A 87 14.63 -5.24 -38.05
CA GLY A 87 15.62 -4.28 -37.54
C GLY A 87 17.05 -4.71 -37.85
N ASN A 88 17.97 -3.74 -38.01
CA ASN A 88 19.40 -3.98 -38.27
C ASN A 88 20.16 -4.62 -37.08
N VAL A 89 19.47 -5.25 -36.12
CA VAL A 89 20.04 -5.79 -34.89
C VAL A 89 19.78 -7.30 -34.89
N ALA A 90 20.85 -8.08 -35.06
CA ALA A 90 20.80 -9.54 -34.92
C ALA A 90 20.63 -9.91 -33.44
N ALA A 91 19.73 -10.85 -33.15
CA ALA A 91 19.61 -11.42 -31.81
C ALA A 91 20.92 -12.10 -31.42
N GLN A 92 21.46 -11.75 -30.24
CA GLN A 92 22.74 -12.29 -29.75
C GLN A 92 22.61 -13.70 -29.15
N ASP A 93 21.40 -14.11 -28.72
CA ASP A 93 21.07 -15.45 -28.19
C ASP A 93 19.56 -15.74 -28.36
N GLU A 94 19.17 -17.03 -28.41
CA GLU A 94 17.76 -17.51 -28.44
C GLU A 94 17.04 -17.36 -27.08
N THR A 95 17.30 -16.28 -26.35
CA THR A 95 16.61 -16.02 -25.08
C THR A 95 15.26 -15.36 -25.34
N VAL A 96 14.19 -16.14 -25.22
CA VAL A 96 12.81 -15.64 -25.27
C VAL A 96 12.59 -14.71 -24.08
N CYS A 97 12.27 -13.45 -24.36
CA CYS A 97 11.80 -12.53 -23.33
C CYS A 97 10.44 -13.02 -22.82
N LEU A 98 10.43 -13.65 -21.64
CA LEU A 98 9.20 -14.10 -20.97
C LEU A 98 8.28 -12.89 -20.76
N ALA A 99 7.22 -12.78 -21.56
CA ALA A 99 6.16 -11.83 -21.32
C ALA A 99 5.42 -12.28 -20.06
N ALA A 100 5.35 -11.43 -19.04
CA ALA A 100 4.67 -11.74 -17.77
C ALA A 100 3.17 -12.07 -17.92
N VAL A 101 2.62 -11.96 -19.13
CA VAL A 101 1.23 -12.30 -19.49
C VAL A 101 1.01 -13.81 -19.57
N GLU A 102 2.06 -14.62 -19.78
CA GLU A 102 1.93 -16.10 -19.84
C GLU A 102 1.81 -16.76 -18.46
N MET A 103 1.98 -16.00 -17.36
CA MET A 103 1.95 -16.52 -15.98
C MET A 103 0.59 -16.41 -15.29
N SER A 104 -0.47 -15.97 -15.97
CA SER A 104 -1.83 -15.98 -15.39
C SER A 104 -2.62 -17.22 -15.82
N SER A 105 -2.25 -18.38 -15.27
CA SER A 105 -3.16 -19.51 -15.07
C SER A 105 -3.81 -19.37 -13.68
N PRO A 106 -5.13 -19.56 -13.53
CA PRO A 106 -5.78 -19.54 -12.23
C PRO A 106 -5.63 -20.92 -11.58
N GLU A 107 -4.46 -21.20 -11.01
CA GLU A 107 -4.30 -22.38 -10.16
C GLU A 107 -4.41 -21.98 -8.69
N THR A 108 -5.50 -22.47 -8.09
CA THR A 108 -5.71 -22.67 -6.67
C THR A 108 -4.49 -23.35 -6.04
N ALA A 109 -3.68 -22.58 -5.30
CA ALA A 109 -2.70 -23.14 -4.38
C ALA A 109 -3.15 -22.81 -2.96
N GLU A 110 -3.78 -23.80 -2.33
CA GLU A 110 -3.94 -23.88 -0.89
C GLU A 110 -2.55 -23.96 -0.26
N ASP A 111 -2.13 -22.89 0.43
CA ASP A 111 -0.86 -22.81 1.12
C ASP A 111 -1.01 -23.44 2.51
N GLN A 112 -0.86 -24.77 2.61
CA GLN A 112 -0.71 -25.43 3.89
C GLN A 112 0.67 -25.08 4.48
N PRO A 113 0.76 -24.57 5.72
CA PRO A 113 2.04 -24.25 6.34
C PRO A 113 2.75 -25.54 6.76
N SER A 114 3.96 -25.75 6.24
CA SER A 114 4.81 -26.88 6.62
C SER A 114 5.32 -26.75 8.07
N PRO A 115 5.40 -27.84 8.86
CA PRO A 115 5.76 -27.79 10.28
C PRO A 115 7.24 -27.48 10.59
N PHE A 116 8.08 -27.29 9.57
CA PHE A 116 9.52 -27.14 9.73
C PHE A 116 10.05 -25.95 8.90
N VAL A 117 9.64 -24.74 9.29
CA VAL A 117 10.35 -23.52 8.85
C VAL A 117 11.50 -23.28 9.81
N ASN A 118 12.72 -23.43 9.32
CA ASN A 118 13.93 -23.00 10.01
C ASN A 118 13.89 -21.47 10.17
N ILE A 119 13.47 -21.00 11.35
CA ILE A 119 13.46 -19.59 11.72
C ILE A 119 14.93 -19.20 11.95
N PRO A 120 15.51 -18.25 11.20
CA PRO A 120 16.82 -17.70 11.55
C PRO A 120 16.67 -17.09 12.94
N ALA A 121 17.51 -17.49 13.89
CA ALA A 121 17.50 -17.03 15.26
C ALA A 121 17.42 -15.48 15.33
N VAL A 122 16.20 -14.97 15.59
CA VAL A 122 15.95 -13.57 15.97
C VAL A 122 15.93 -13.50 17.49
N VAL A 123 17.00 -13.97 18.11
CA VAL A 123 17.30 -13.91 19.55
C VAL A 123 18.82 -14.10 19.57
N THR A 124 19.70 -13.17 19.93
CA THR A 124 19.68 -12.06 20.87
C THR A 124 20.94 -11.24 20.56
N ASP A 125 20.78 -9.96 20.27
CA ASP A 125 21.77 -8.98 20.68
C ASP A 125 20.99 -7.95 21.50
N HIS A 126 21.47 -7.67 22.71
CA HIS A 126 20.66 -7.08 23.78
C HIS A 126 19.88 -5.83 23.31
N SER A 127 18.57 -5.98 23.14
CA SER A 127 17.66 -4.89 22.76
C SER A 127 17.53 -3.94 23.95
N TYR A 128 18.39 -2.92 24.03
CA TYR A 128 18.28 -1.79 24.96
C TYR A 128 17.07 -0.87 24.68
N LEU A 129 16.13 -1.29 23.83
CA LEU A 129 14.92 -0.55 23.56
C LEU A 129 13.98 -0.63 24.77
N PRO A 130 13.37 0.50 25.20
CA PRO A 130 12.45 0.51 26.33
C PRO A 130 11.33 -0.52 26.13
N THR A 131 11.22 -1.48 27.05
CA THR A 131 10.11 -2.45 27.12
C THR A 131 8.76 -1.78 27.36
N ARG A 132 8.78 -0.53 27.84
CA ARG A 132 7.62 0.32 28.08
C ARG A 132 7.61 1.50 27.11
N PHE A 133 6.49 1.71 26.43
CA PHE A 133 6.31 2.89 25.62
C PHE A 133 5.97 4.10 26.51
N GLY A 134 6.37 5.30 26.08
CA GLY A 134 5.93 6.53 26.75
C GLY A 134 4.42 6.72 26.61
N GLY A 135 3.80 7.44 27.55
CA GLY A 135 2.34 7.61 27.62
C GLY A 135 1.71 8.10 26.31
N LEU A 136 2.38 8.96 25.54
CA LEU A 136 1.88 9.42 24.24
C LEU A 136 1.74 8.27 23.22
N VAL A 137 2.72 7.36 23.18
CA VAL A 137 2.69 6.20 22.27
C VAL A 137 1.62 5.21 22.69
N GLU A 138 1.47 4.96 23.99
CA GLU A 138 0.39 4.12 24.53
C GLU A 138 -0.99 4.70 24.17
N ASN A 139 -1.19 6.00 24.36
CA ASN A 139 -2.45 6.67 24.00
C ASN A 139 -2.72 6.61 22.48
N ALA A 140 -1.68 6.75 21.64
CA ALA A 140 -1.80 6.58 20.20
C ALA A 140 -2.13 5.13 19.81
N LEU A 141 -1.54 4.14 20.49
CA LEU A 141 -1.84 2.73 20.26
C LEU A 141 -3.29 2.40 20.59
N VAL A 142 -3.82 2.89 21.71
CA VAL A 142 -5.24 2.72 22.08
C VAL A 142 -6.16 3.35 21.03
N TYR A 143 -5.83 4.55 20.55
CA TYR A 143 -6.59 5.19 19.48
C TYR A 143 -6.58 4.38 18.17
N ILE A 144 -5.43 3.84 17.78
CA ILE A 144 -5.29 2.98 16.59
C ILE A 144 -6.04 1.66 16.80
N ALA A 145 -6.01 1.10 18.01
CA ALA A 145 -6.71 -0.13 18.36
C ALA A 145 -8.21 -0.02 18.10
N GLY A 146 -8.84 1.12 18.45
CA GLY A 146 -10.24 1.37 18.12
C GLY A 146 -10.53 1.32 16.61
N PHE A 147 -9.62 1.82 15.77
CA PHE A 147 -9.75 1.71 14.31
C PHE A 147 -9.56 0.27 13.80
N VAL A 148 -8.59 -0.47 14.36
CA VAL A 148 -8.34 -1.88 14.04
C VAL A 148 -9.58 -2.72 14.34
N VAL A 149 -10.16 -2.59 15.54
CA VAL A 149 -11.38 -3.28 15.93
C VAL A 149 -12.53 -2.91 15.00
N ARG A 150 -12.73 -1.62 14.70
CA ARG A 150 -13.77 -1.17 13.75
C ARG A 150 -13.64 -1.84 12.37
N GLN A 151 -12.42 -2.08 11.89
CA GLN A 151 -12.20 -2.74 10.60
C GLN A 151 -12.46 -4.25 10.69
N ILE A 152 -12.14 -4.88 11.82
CA ILE A 152 -12.34 -6.29 12.09
C ILE A 152 -13.83 -6.64 12.26
N LEU A 153 -14.59 -5.82 12.97
CA LEU A 153 -16.03 -5.99 13.18
C LEU A 153 -16.84 -6.03 11.87
N ARG A 154 -16.30 -5.48 10.77
CA ARG A 154 -16.92 -5.57 9.43
C ARG A 154 -16.72 -6.92 8.75
N LYS A 155 -15.77 -7.72 9.23
CA LYS A 155 -15.37 -9.01 8.64
C LYS A 155 -15.73 -10.20 9.51
N LEU A 156 -15.80 -10.03 10.83
CA LEU A 156 -16.17 -11.08 11.78
C LEU A 156 -17.68 -11.35 11.75
N SER A 157 -18.03 -12.62 11.62
CA SER A 157 -19.40 -13.13 11.71
C SER A 157 -19.80 -13.60 13.12
N CYS A 158 -18.85 -14.06 13.95
CA CYS A 158 -19.15 -14.54 15.30
C CYS A 158 -19.38 -13.38 16.28
N ASP A 159 -20.54 -13.34 16.93
CA ASP A 159 -20.94 -12.26 17.84
C ASP A 159 -20.15 -12.27 19.16
N VAL A 160 -19.88 -13.45 19.75
CA VAL A 160 -19.05 -13.58 20.96
C VAL A 160 -17.65 -13.01 20.72
N CYS A 161 -17.07 -13.32 19.56
CA CYS A 161 -15.79 -12.78 19.12
C CYS A 161 -15.80 -11.27 18.83
N ARG A 162 -16.97 -10.69 18.55
CA ARG A 162 -17.11 -9.24 18.31
C ARG A 162 -17.20 -8.49 19.63
N GLU A 163 -17.95 -9.02 20.58
CA GLU A 163 -18.10 -8.46 21.92
C GLU A 163 -16.76 -8.47 22.68
N SER A 164 -15.97 -9.54 22.57
CA SER A 164 -14.66 -9.66 23.22
C SER A 164 -13.60 -8.63 22.78
N LEU A 165 -13.78 -8.01 21.61
CA LEU A 165 -12.87 -7.00 21.05
C LEU A 165 -13.18 -5.57 21.51
N VAL A 166 -14.34 -5.34 22.14
CA VAL A 166 -14.88 -4.01 22.45
C VAL A 166 -15.08 -3.87 23.97
N ARG A 167 -15.11 -2.64 24.48
CA ARG A 167 -15.64 -2.32 25.81
C ARG A 167 -16.81 -1.34 25.70
N ASP A 168 -17.76 -1.46 26.61
CA ASP A 168 -18.94 -0.59 26.65
C ASP A 168 -18.59 0.85 27.05
N ALA A 169 -17.62 1.01 27.95
CA ALA A 169 -17.23 2.30 28.48
C ALA A 169 -15.71 2.43 28.59
N VAL A 170 -15.23 3.67 28.46
CA VAL A 170 -13.84 4.01 28.74
C VAL A 170 -13.61 3.82 30.24
N PRO A 171 -12.53 3.14 30.65
CA PRO A 171 -12.17 3.02 32.05
C PRO A 171 -12.04 4.40 32.72
N ALA A 172 -12.56 4.52 33.95
CA ALA A 172 -12.54 5.76 34.71
C ALA A 172 -11.14 6.15 35.21
N SER A 173 -10.19 5.22 35.17
CA SER A 173 -8.82 5.44 35.63
C SER A 173 -8.03 6.25 34.61
N PHE A 174 -7.34 7.29 35.09
CA PHE A 174 -6.46 8.11 34.26
C PHE A 174 -5.20 7.32 33.82
N ASP A 175 -4.86 6.19 34.43
CA ASP A 175 -3.64 5.43 34.10
C ASP A 175 -3.78 4.48 32.90
N GLU A 176 -4.98 4.28 32.36
CA GLU A 176 -5.23 3.29 31.30
C GLU A 176 -4.93 3.77 29.87
N ASN A 177 -4.38 4.97 29.68
CA ASN A 177 -3.96 5.52 28.38
C ASN A 177 -5.09 5.71 27.34
N TYR A 178 -6.34 5.94 27.77
CA TYR A 178 -7.46 6.20 26.86
C TYR A 178 -7.70 7.69 26.54
N HIS A 179 -6.92 8.62 27.08
CA HIS A 179 -7.19 10.06 26.99
C HIS A 179 -7.31 10.58 25.56
N LEU A 180 -6.42 10.16 24.66
CA LEU A 180 -6.48 10.59 23.26
C LEU A 180 -7.78 10.12 22.59
N LEU A 181 -8.21 8.90 22.90
CA LEU A 181 -9.47 8.35 22.42
C LEU A 181 -10.63 9.17 22.97
N THR A 182 -10.69 9.40 24.29
CA THR A 182 -11.74 10.20 24.94
C THR A 182 -11.81 11.62 24.37
N LEU A 183 -10.66 12.29 24.22
CA LEU A 183 -10.58 13.66 23.70
C LEU A 183 -11.03 13.77 22.24
N LYS A 184 -10.82 12.73 21.44
CA LYS A 184 -11.24 12.71 20.02
C LYS A 184 -12.61 12.09 19.82
N ASN A 185 -13.18 11.43 20.83
CA ASN A 185 -14.47 10.77 20.69
C ASN A 185 -15.59 11.80 20.64
N ARG A 186 -16.40 11.72 19.58
CA ARG A 186 -17.63 12.50 19.39
C ARG A 186 -18.87 11.61 19.35
N GLY A 187 -18.78 10.42 19.95
CA GLY A 187 -19.86 9.41 19.99
C GLY A 187 -19.80 8.35 18.88
N GLY A 188 -18.75 8.32 18.07
CA GLY A 188 -18.63 7.39 16.93
C GLY A 188 -17.34 6.55 16.88
N LEU A 189 -16.47 6.66 17.89
CA LEU A 189 -15.26 5.85 17.98
C LEU A 189 -15.53 4.58 18.77
N VAL A 190 -14.91 3.48 18.32
CA VAL A 190 -14.96 2.18 19.02
C VAL A 190 -13.94 2.19 20.16
N ILE A 191 -14.38 1.76 21.34
CA ILE A 191 -13.51 1.59 22.51
C ILE A 191 -12.98 0.16 22.49
N PRO A 192 -11.68 -0.05 22.26
CA PRO A 192 -11.11 -1.39 22.16
C PRO A 192 -11.06 -2.09 23.53
N SER A 193 -11.08 -3.42 23.53
CA SER A 193 -10.83 -4.23 24.72
C SER A 193 -9.38 -4.16 25.18
N GLN A 194 -9.17 -4.36 26.49
CA GLN A 194 -7.82 -4.35 27.07
C GLN A 194 -6.94 -5.43 26.44
N GLY A 195 -7.56 -6.56 26.05
CA GLY A 195 -6.88 -7.62 25.35
C GLY A 195 -6.37 -7.22 23.98
N THR A 196 -7.21 -6.53 23.21
CA THR A 196 -6.82 -5.98 21.90
C THR A 196 -5.63 -5.00 22.04
N VAL A 197 -5.65 -4.14 23.06
CA VAL A 197 -4.55 -3.21 23.34
C VAL A 197 -3.26 -3.95 23.71
N LYS A 198 -3.34 -5.02 24.52
CA LYS A 198 -2.17 -5.87 24.86
C LYS A 198 -1.54 -6.48 23.60
N VAL A 199 -2.35 -7.05 22.71
CA VAL A 199 -1.88 -7.65 21.45
C VAL A 199 -1.20 -6.60 20.56
N LEU A 200 -1.79 -5.41 20.43
CA LEU A 200 -1.20 -4.31 19.66
C LEU A 200 0.11 -3.79 20.26
N ARG A 201 0.21 -3.75 21.60
CA ARG A 201 1.45 -3.35 22.29
C ARG A 201 2.59 -4.34 22.00
N ALA A 202 2.30 -5.64 22.08
CA ALA A 202 3.25 -6.69 21.73
C ALA A 202 3.67 -6.58 20.26
N ALA A 203 2.70 -6.47 19.34
CA ALA A 203 2.97 -6.32 17.92
C ALA A 203 3.81 -5.06 17.60
N GLU A 204 3.53 -3.93 18.25
CA GLU A 204 4.30 -2.69 18.08
C GLU A 204 5.75 -2.85 18.54
N ARG A 205 5.99 -3.60 19.62
CA ARG A 205 7.34 -3.89 20.11
C ARG A 205 8.14 -4.66 19.06
N VAL A 206 7.56 -5.73 18.52
CA VAL A 206 8.19 -6.55 17.47
C VAL A 206 8.44 -5.72 16.21
N ILE A 207 7.48 -4.89 15.80
CA ILE A 207 7.61 -4.03 14.61
C ILE A 207 8.72 -2.99 14.78
N ARG A 208 8.90 -2.42 15.97
CA ARG A 208 9.98 -1.47 16.25
C ARG A 208 11.35 -2.12 16.34
N GLN A 209 11.41 -3.39 16.76
CA GLN A 209 12.64 -4.18 16.82
C GLN A 209 13.07 -4.71 15.45
N ALA A 210 12.13 -4.92 14.53
CA ALA A 210 12.44 -5.30 13.16
C ALA A 210 13.32 -4.22 12.50
N SER A 211 14.59 -4.55 12.28
CA SER A 211 15.60 -3.63 11.71
C SER A 211 15.12 -2.98 10.41
N THR A 212 15.51 -1.73 10.21
CA THR A 212 15.19 -0.86 9.05
C THR A 212 15.49 -1.45 7.66
N ARG A 213 16.16 -2.61 7.59
CA ARG A 213 16.57 -3.28 6.36
C ARG A 213 15.58 -4.31 5.84
N GLN A 214 14.68 -4.85 6.67
CA GLN A 214 13.72 -5.86 6.23
C GLN A 214 12.35 -5.65 6.88
N ALA A 215 11.30 -5.61 6.06
CA ALA A 215 9.94 -5.43 6.55
C ALA A 215 9.52 -6.65 7.39
N PRO A 216 8.88 -6.44 8.56
CA PRO A 216 8.39 -7.53 9.39
C PRO A 216 7.33 -8.34 8.63
N LYS A 217 7.56 -9.66 8.52
CA LYS A 217 6.61 -10.61 7.95
C LYS A 217 5.50 -10.91 8.94
N LEU A 218 4.27 -11.11 8.44
CA LEU A 218 3.10 -11.42 9.27
C LEU A 218 3.31 -12.67 10.13
N SER A 219 3.84 -13.76 9.55
CA SER A 219 4.15 -15.00 10.27
C SER A 219 5.03 -14.77 11.50
N ASN A 220 6.08 -13.96 11.35
CA ASN A 220 7.06 -13.72 12.41
C ASN A 220 6.45 -12.86 13.52
N VAL A 221 5.69 -11.82 13.16
CA VAL A 221 5.03 -10.96 14.16
C VAL A 221 3.97 -11.75 14.91
N THR A 222 3.13 -12.53 14.21
CA THR A 222 2.10 -13.35 14.85
C THR A 222 2.72 -14.40 15.77
N TYR A 223 3.81 -15.05 15.38
CA TYR A 223 4.52 -16.02 16.22
C TYR A 223 5.07 -15.39 17.50
N ILE A 224 5.81 -14.28 17.39
CA ILE A 224 6.41 -13.63 18.57
C ILE A 224 5.32 -13.06 19.49
N VAL A 225 4.26 -12.49 18.93
CA VAL A 225 3.12 -12.01 19.74
C VAL A 225 2.43 -13.16 20.45
N ARG A 226 2.30 -14.35 19.82
CA ARG A 226 1.76 -15.54 20.48
C ARG A 226 2.63 -16.00 21.64
N GLU A 227 3.95 -16.07 21.44
CA GLU A 227 4.91 -16.39 22.51
C GLU A 227 4.82 -15.40 23.68
N GLU A 228 4.71 -14.09 23.39
CA GLU A 228 4.59 -13.06 24.45
C GLU A 228 3.24 -13.10 25.19
N VAL A 229 2.15 -13.48 24.51
CA VAL A 229 0.81 -13.60 25.08
C VAL A 229 0.63 -14.90 25.86
N GLY A 230 1.32 -15.96 25.45
CA GLY A 230 1.23 -17.29 26.06
C GLY A 230 -0.18 -17.90 25.92
N THR A 231 -0.59 -18.63 26.95
CA THR A 231 -1.91 -19.28 27.06
C THR A 231 -2.94 -18.42 27.80
N GLU A 232 -2.66 -17.15 28.06
CA GLU A 232 -3.62 -16.26 28.71
C GLU A 232 -4.83 -16.04 27.80
N ASP A 233 -6.04 -16.19 28.36
CA ASP A 233 -7.27 -15.78 27.68
C ASP A 233 -7.42 -14.26 27.71
N ILE A 234 -6.70 -13.61 26.79
CA ILE A 234 -6.63 -12.16 26.68
C ILE A 234 -7.97 -11.56 26.22
N PHE A 235 -8.80 -12.35 25.55
CA PHE A 235 -10.10 -11.93 25.01
C PHE A 235 -11.28 -12.35 25.88
N GLN A 236 -11.07 -13.03 27.02
CA GLN A 236 -12.13 -13.47 27.94
C GLN A 236 -13.19 -14.34 27.23
N LEU A 237 -12.75 -15.21 26.33
CA LEU A 237 -13.61 -16.09 25.54
C LEU A 237 -14.07 -17.33 26.34
N GLY A 238 -13.37 -17.73 27.41
CA GLY A 238 -13.79 -18.85 28.27
C GLY A 238 -13.99 -20.15 27.49
N GLU A 239 -15.16 -20.78 27.64
CA GLU A 239 -15.52 -22.03 26.96
C GLU A 239 -15.64 -21.86 25.43
N HIS A 240 -15.83 -20.65 24.91
CA HIS A 240 -15.88 -20.36 23.47
C HIS A 240 -14.53 -20.59 22.75
N ILE A 241 -13.45 -20.74 23.52
CA ILE A 241 -12.13 -21.16 23.02
C ILE A 241 -12.18 -22.59 22.48
N GLU A 242 -13.01 -23.44 23.10
CA GLU A 242 -13.14 -24.88 22.79
C GLU A 242 -14.20 -25.16 21.72
N GLU A 243 -15.11 -24.21 21.49
CA GLU A 243 -16.10 -24.22 20.41
C GLU A 243 -15.44 -24.04 19.03
N THR A 244 -14.68 -25.03 18.59
CA THR A 244 -14.06 -25.02 17.27
C THR A 244 -15.01 -25.62 16.24
N GLN A 245 -15.33 -24.87 15.19
CA GLN A 245 -16.23 -25.35 14.13
C GLN A 245 -15.64 -26.54 13.35
N PHE A 246 -14.32 -26.80 13.46
CA PHE A 246 -13.59 -27.87 12.74
C PHE A 246 -12.37 -28.46 13.49
N GLY A 247 -12.23 -28.29 14.81
CA GLY A 247 -11.19 -28.98 15.61
C GLY A 247 -9.72 -28.53 15.42
N ILE A 248 -9.43 -27.63 14.48
CA ILE A 248 -8.04 -27.23 14.15
C ILE A 248 -7.77 -25.74 14.48
N ASP A 249 -8.77 -24.87 14.35
CA ASP A 249 -8.61 -23.42 14.56
C ASP A 249 -9.41 -22.92 15.77
N ASN A 250 -8.71 -22.63 16.86
CA ASN A 250 -9.26 -21.99 18.05
C ASN A 250 -9.60 -20.51 17.73
N HIS A 251 -10.83 -20.09 18.05
CA HIS A 251 -11.32 -18.72 17.85
C HIS A 251 -10.37 -17.66 18.44
N HIS A 252 -9.71 -17.97 19.56
CA HIS A 252 -8.69 -17.12 20.17
C HIS A 252 -7.52 -16.84 19.22
N PHE A 253 -6.96 -17.88 18.57
CA PHE A 253 -5.83 -17.72 17.65
C PHE A 253 -6.23 -17.04 16.35
N THR A 254 -7.44 -17.31 15.86
CA THR A 254 -8.00 -16.65 14.69
C THR A 254 -8.15 -15.15 14.95
N LEU A 255 -8.73 -14.78 16.10
CA LEU A 255 -8.86 -13.39 16.53
C LEU A 255 -7.50 -12.69 16.67
N LEU A 256 -6.54 -13.32 17.36
CA LEU A 256 -5.20 -12.77 17.53
C LEU A 256 -4.51 -12.54 16.18
N SER A 257 -4.54 -13.53 15.29
CA SER A 257 -3.97 -13.42 13.94
C SER A 257 -4.64 -12.30 13.13
N LEU A 258 -5.97 -12.18 13.23
CA LEU A 258 -6.72 -11.15 12.54
C LEU A 258 -6.35 -9.75 13.04
N VAL A 259 -6.29 -9.56 14.36
CA VAL A 259 -5.86 -8.30 15.00
C VAL A 259 -4.45 -7.90 14.56
N VAL A 260 -3.50 -8.83 14.62
CA VAL A 260 -2.11 -8.60 14.19
C VAL A 260 -2.05 -8.25 12.70
N SER A 261 -2.79 -8.95 11.85
CA SER A 261 -2.77 -8.74 10.39
C SER A 261 -3.22 -7.33 9.99
N VAL A 262 -4.31 -6.84 10.58
CA VAL A 262 -4.86 -5.51 10.30
C VAL A 262 -3.92 -4.43 10.82
N PHE A 263 -3.42 -4.61 12.04
CA PHE A 263 -2.47 -3.66 12.64
C PHE A 263 -1.16 -3.57 11.85
N LEU A 264 -0.58 -4.71 11.47
CA LEU A 264 0.66 -4.76 10.70
C LEU A 264 0.53 -4.02 9.36
N LYS A 265 -0.60 -4.18 8.66
CA LYS A 265 -0.87 -3.44 7.42
C LYS A 265 -0.85 -1.93 7.63
N ILE A 266 -1.52 -1.43 8.67
CA ILE A 266 -1.53 0.01 9.02
C ILE A 266 -0.10 0.50 9.33
N ARG A 267 0.66 -0.28 10.11
CA ARG A 267 2.03 0.07 10.50
C ARG A 267 2.99 0.07 9.32
N LEU A 268 2.92 -0.91 8.41
CA LEU A 268 3.74 -0.95 7.20
C LEU A 268 3.48 0.27 6.30
N HIS A 269 2.22 0.68 6.12
CA HIS A 269 1.91 1.92 5.40
C HIS A 269 2.49 3.16 6.06
N HIS A 270 2.42 3.24 7.40
CA HIS A 270 3.01 4.35 8.16
C HIS A 270 4.54 4.38 8.04
N ILE A 271 5.21 3.25 8.20
CA ILE A 271 6.67 3.12 8.05
C ILE A 271 7.08 3.53 6.63
N ALA A 272 6.42 2.98 5.61
CA ALA A 272 6.70 3.34 4.21
C ALA A 272 6.53 4.85 3.95
N LYS A 273 5.51 5.48 4.56
CA LYS A 273 5.32 6.94 4.51
C LYS A 273 6.48 7.69 5.17
N LEU A 274 6.92 7.28 6.36
CA LEU A 274 8.05 7.91 7.05
C LEU A 274 9.37 7.77 6.29
N THR A 275 9.69 6.56 5.82
CA THR A 275 10.90 6.31 5.01
C THR A 275 10.86 7.15 3.73
N SER A 276 9.70 7.25 3.08
CA SER A 276 9.53 8.12 1.90
C SER A 276 9.76 9.59 2.23
N LEU A 277 9.33 10.07 3.39
CA LEU A 277 9.56 11.45 3.84
C LEU A 277 11.04 11.71 4.17
N GLU A 278 11.73 10.76 4.79
CA GLU A 278 13.17 10.86 5.09
C GLU A 278 14.02 10.91 3.82
N LEU A 279 13.75 10.04 2.85
CA LEU A 279 14.39 10.08 1.53
C LEU A 279 14.14 11.42 0.80
N GLN A 280 13.02 12.08 1.10
CA GLN A 280 12.69 13.40 0.56
C GLN A 280 13.31 14.58 1.32
N LYS A 281 13.84 14.41 2.55
CA LYS A 281 14.43 15.52 3.33
C LYS A 281 15.66 16.15 2.64
N GLY A 282 16.40 15.37 1.87
CA GLY A 282 17.52 15.85 1.04
C GLY A 282 17.09 16.45 -0.31
N SER A 283 15.81 16.36 -0.68
CA SER A 283 15.32 16.91 -1.93
C SER A 283 15.05 18.41 -1.79
N THR A 284 16.01 19.24 -2.22
CA THR A 284 15.90 20.71 -2.38
C THR A 284 14.63 21.14 -3.13
N ARG A 285 14.02 20.21 -3.88
CA ARG A 285 12.82 20.37 -4.71
C ARG A 285 11.56 20.82 -3.94
N LYS A 286 11.44 20.52 -2.64
CA LYS A 286 10.35 21.07 -1.80
C LYS A 286 10.63 22.49 -1.28
N LYS A 287 11.90 22.89 -1.11
CA LYS A 287 12.27 24.29 -0.81
C LYS A 287 12.03 25.19 -2.02
N THR A 288 12.28 24.68 -3.23
CA THR A 288 12.17 25.47 -4.46
C THR A 288 10.82 25.39 -5.16
N THR A 289 9.87 24.55 -4.73
CA THR A 289 8.54 24.49 -5.39
C THR A 289 7.76 25.79 -5.26
N LYS A 290 8.00 26.59 -4.20
CA LYS A 290 7.46 27.95 -4.11
C LYS A 290 8.33 29.01 -4.79
N ALA A 291 9.66 28.82 -4.90
CA ALA A 291 10.53 29.78 -5.58
C ALA A 291 10.36 29.73 -7.12
N VAL A 292 10.18 28.52 -7.67
CA VAL A 292 9.99 28.31 -9.12
C VAL A 292 8.60 28.78 -9.58
N LEU A 293 7.62 28.90 -8.68
CA LEU A 293 6.31 29.49 -9.01
C LEU A 293 6.33 31.04 -9.07
N PHE A 294 7.38 31.71 -8.58
CA PHE A 294 7.47 33.17 -8.54
C PHE A 294 8.67 33.79 -9.28
N GLN A 295 9.50 32.99 -9.98
CA GLN A 295 10.44 33.53 -10.96
C GLN A 295 9.81 33.55 -12.34
N GLY A 296 8.89 34.49 -12.49
CA GLY A 296 8.29 34.91 -13.75
C GLY A 296 7.96 36.39 -13.66
N PHE A 297 9.01 37.22 -13.68
CA PHE A 297 8.99 38.61 -14.12
C PHE A 297 10.14 38.80 -15.09
#